data_AF-A0A6A4PMA2-F1
#
_entry.id   AF-A0A6A4PMA2-F1
#
_cell.length_a   1.000
_cell.length_b   1.000
_cell.length_c   1.000
_cell.angle_alpha   90.00
_cell.angle_beta   90.00
_cell.angle_gamma   90.00
#
_symmetry.space_group_name_H-M   'P 1'
#
loop_
_entity.id
_entity.type
_entity.pdbx_description
1 polymer ?
#
loop_
_entity_poly.entity_id
_entity_poly.type
_entity_poly.pdbx_seq_one_letter_code
_entity_poly.pdbx_strand_id
1 'polypeptide(L)'
;MEVGDIESEFSQIGTERVLKEFLTYSNPGPLYLAKGKGFGNPIDSPITLPSWLPEEEFNYYVTKYNKTGFTGAMNYYRNLDLNWELTAPWTSTNTSMHSFQNFKLALGIFLLYMLALFLSFAASFFSSCGLWILKLGLLTEELSKTLFYRRESGIIYTIP
;
A
#
# COMPACT_ATOMS: atom_id res chain seq x y z
N MET A 1 -3.38 -12.22 -12.30
CA MET A 1 -3.34 -13.22 -11.23
C MET A 1 -4.60 -14.03 -11.35
N GLU A 2 -4.49 -15.26 -11.82
CA GLU A 2 -5.68 -16.06 -12.11
C GLU A 2 -6.36 -16.51 -10.81
N VAL A 3 -7.67 -16.76 -10.88
CA VAL A 3 -8.43 -17.20 -9.71
C VAL A 3 -7.94 -18.58 -9.29
N GLY A 4 -7.52 -18.73 -8.03
CA GLY A 4 -7.06 -20.00 -7.47
C GLY A 4 -5.55 -20.22 -7.49
N ASP A 5 -4.78 -19.46 -8.28
CA ASP A 5 -3.32 -19.60 -8.33
C ASP A 5 -2.69 -19.39 -6.94
N ILE A 6 -3.01 -18.27 -6.28
CA ILE A 6 -2.45 -17.95 -4.95
C ILE A 6 -2.96 -18.92 -3.89
N GLU A 7 -4.23 -19.31 -3.96
CA GLU A 7 -4.78 -20.28 -3.00
C GLU A 7 -4.07 -21.63 -3.11
N SER A 8 -3.67 -22.04 -4.32
CA SER A 8 -2.89 -23.25 -4.52
C SER A 8 -1.48 -23.12 -3.94
N GLU A 9 -0.81 -21.97 -4.13
CA GLU A 9 0.50 -21.68 -3.54
C GLU A 9 0.43 -21.64 -2.01
N PHE A 10 -0.59 -21.00 -1.45
CA PHE A 10 -0.81 -20.96 -0.01
C PHE A 10 -1.08 -22.35 0.58
N SER A 11 -1.77 -23.22 -0.17
CA SER A 11 -1.99 -24.60 0.23
C SER A 11 -0.69 -25.41 0.26
N GLN A 12 0.26 -25.11 -0.64
CA GLN A 12 1.59 -25.76 -0.65
C GLN A 12 2.50 -25.24 0.47
N ILE A 13 2.49 -23.93 0.74
CA ILE A 13 3.31 -23.29 1.78
C ILE A 13 2.80 -23.64 3.19
N GLY A 14 1.48 -23.79 3.33
CA GLY A 14 0.81 -24.04 4.60
C GLY A 14 0.35 -22.76 5.30
N THR A 15 -0.83 -22.83 5.94
CA THR A 15 -1.51 -21.70 6.58
C THR A 15 -0.67 -20.98 7.63
N GLU A 16 0.05 -21.74 8.46
CA GLU A 16 0.88 -21.19 9.52
C GLU A 16 1.97 -20.27 8.95
N ARG A 17 2.66 -20.75 7.92
CA ARG A 17 3.72 -20.01 7.26
C ARG A 17 3.17 -18.78 6.55
N VAL A 18 2.06 -18.92 5.81
CA VAL A 18 1.40 -17.79 5.14
C VAL A 18 1.03 -16.68 6.12
N LEU A 19 0.45 -17.03 7.29
CA LEU A 19 0.08 -16.04 8.30
C LEU A 19 1.30 -15.39 8.93
N LYS A 20 2.37 -16.14 9.22
CA LYS A 20 3.63 -15.59 9.73
C LYS A 20 4.25 -14.59 8.75
N GLU A 21 4.35 -14.96 7.47
CA GLU A 21 4.84 -14.08 6.40
C GLU A 21 3.99 -12.81 6.30
N PHE A 22 2.67 -12.95 6.29
CA PHE A 22 1.76 -11.81 6.17
C PHE A 22 1.87 -10.85 7.37
N LEU A 23 1.94 -11.37 8.59
CA LEU A 23 1.99 -10.56 9.81
C LEU A 23 3.37 -9.92 10.06
N THR A 24 4.42 -10.47 9.47
CA THR A 24 5.78 -9.94 9.56
C THR A 24 6.19 -9.13 8.32
N TYR A 25 5.33 -9.09 7.30
CA TYR A 25 5.56 -8.31 6.09
C TYR A 25 5.68 -6.83 6.41
N SER A 26 6.92 -6.33 6.35
CA SER A 26 7.29 -4.96 6.76
C SER A 26 7.74 -4.09 5.59
N ASN A 27 7.60 -4.58 4.35
CA ASN A 27 8.00 -3.82 3.17
C ASN A 27 6.93 -2.74 2.89
N PRO A 28 7.29 -1.44 2.88
CA PRO A 28 6.35 -0.34 2.63
C PRO A 28 5.87 -0.27 1.17
N GLY A 29 6.45 -1.07 0.28
CA GLY A 29 6.02 -1.18 -1.12
C GLY A 29 4.69 -1.92 -1.28
N PRO A 30 4.06 -1.82 -2.46
CA PRO A 30 2.86 -2.60 -2.79
C PRO A 30 3.11 -4.09 -2.56
N LEU A 31 2.16 -4.78 -1.94
CA LEU A 31 2.23 -6.23 -1.80
C LEU A 31 2.12 -6.86 -3.19
N TYR A 32 3.24 -7.41 -3.66
CA TYR A 32 3.32 -8.09 -4.94
C TYR A 32 3.68 -9.56 -4.72
N LEU A 33 2.69 -10.43 -4.88
CA LEU A 33 2.87 -11.88 -4.81
C LEU A 33 3.20 -12.37 -6.22
N ALA A 34 4.49 -12.48 -6.52
CA ALA A 34 4.95 -13.05 -7.78
C ALA A 34 4.62 -14.55 -7.81
N LYS A 35 4.09 -15.02 -8.95
CA LYS A 35 3.71 -16.43 -9.13
C LYS A 35 4.87 -17.36 -8.80
N GLY A 36 4.62 -18.34 -7.94
CA GLY A 36 5.59 -19.32 -7.48
C GLY A 36 6.66 -18.81 -6.51
N LYS A 37 6.61 -17.53 -6.09
CA LYS A 37 7.54 -16.95 -5.11
C LYS A 37 6.88 -16.61 -3.78
N GLY A 38 5.55 -16.67 -3.68
CA GLY A 38 4.82 -16.29 -2.47
C GLY A 38 5.23 -14.90 -1.99
N PHE A 39 5.70 -14.81 -0.75
CA PHE A 39 6.15 -13.56 -0.11
C PHE A 39 7.63 -13.22 -0.37
N GLY A 40 8.33 -13.99 -1.22
CA GLY A 40 9.73 -13.74 -1.60
C GLY A 40 10.79 -14.30 -0.65
N ASN A 41 10.39 -14.79 0.53
CA ASN A 41 11.28 -15.45 1.47
C ASN A 41 11.44 -16.94 1.16
N PRO A 42 12.63 -17.54 1.37
CA PRO A 42 12.83 -18.98 1.26
C PRO A 42 11.91 -19.75 2.23
N ILE A 43 11.35 -20.88 1.79
CA ILE A 43 10.41 -21.70 2.59
C ILE A 43 11.03 -22.11 3.94
N ASP A 44 12.34 -22.38 3.96
CA ASP A 44 13.05 -22.85 5.15
C ASP A 44 13.50 -21.73 6.10
N SER A 45 13.29 -20.44 5.75
CA SER A 45 13.76 -19.35 6.62
C SER A 45 12.92 -19.28 7.90
N PRO A 46 13.50 -19.27 9.11
CA PRO A 46 12.70 -19.14 10.32
C PRO A 46 12.02 -17.77 10.37
N ILE A 47 10.73 -17.74 10.68
CA ILE A 47 9.97 -16.50 10.92
C ILE A 47 9.56 -16.44 12.37
N THR A 48 10.04 -15.41 13.05
CA THR A 48 9.68 -15.12 14.43
C THR A 48 8.39 -14.33 14.47
N LEU A 49 7.44 -14.74 15.32
CA LEU A 49 6.23 -13.95 15.56
C LEU A 49 6.58 -12.61 16.21
N PRO A 50 5.86 -11.53 15.85
CA PRO A 50 6.10 -10.24 16.47
C PRO A 50 5.69 -10.27 17.95
N SER A 51 6.40 -9.49 18.78
CA SER A 51 6.24 -9.53 20.25
C SER A 51 4.86 -9.13 20.76
N TRP A 52 4.05 -8.46 19.94
CA TRP A 52 2.68 -8.05 20.29
C TRP A 52 1.65 -9.16 20.08
N LEU A 53 2.00 -10.26 19.42
CA LEU A 53 1.08 -11.36 19.12
C LEU A 53 1.50 -12.64 19.87
N PRO A 54 0.76 -13.05 20.92
CA PRO A 54 1.00 -14.31 21.62
C PRO A 54 0.80 -15.52 20.70
N GLU A 55 1.54 -16.59 20.95
CA GLU A 55 1.48 -17.83 20.16
C GLU A 55 0.10 -18.51 20.24
N GLU A 56 -0.58 -18.43 21.38
CA GLU A 56 -1.92 -18.97 21.56
C GLU A 56 -2.96 -18.29 20.65
N GLU A 57 -2.90 -16.96 20.54
CA GLU A 57 -3.77 -16.19 19.65
C GLU A 57 -3.46 -16.48 18.18
N PHE A 58 -2.18 -16.58 17.84
CA PHE A 58 -1.75 -16.97 16.51
C PHE A 58 -2.31 -18.35 16.11
N ASN A 59 -2.22 -19.35 16.99
CA ASN A 59 -2.74 -20.69 16.76
C ASN A 59 -4.26 -20.73 16.57
N TYR A 60 -4.99 -19.82 17.23
CA TYR A 60 -6.43 -19.64 16.98
C TYR A 60 -6.70 -19.19 15.54
N TYR A 61 -5.96 -18.21 15.02
CA TYR A 61 -6.10 -17.78 13.63
C TYR A 61 -5.73 -18.88 12.64
N VAL A 62 -4.63 -19.61 12.87
CA VAL A 62 -4.22 -20.76 12.04
C VAL A 62 -5.36 -21.79 11.96
N THR A 63 -5.96 -22.13 13.10
CA THR A 63 -7.06 -23.10 13.16
C THR A 63 -8.30 -22.62 12.38
N LYS A 64 -8.60 -21.32 12.41
CA LYS A 64 -9.71 -20.75 11.65
C LYS A 64 -9.44 -20.80 10.15
N TYR A 65 -8.29 -20.33 9.71
CA TYR A 65 -7.92 -20.33 8.29
C TYR A 65 -7.74 -21.73 7.72
N ASN A 66 -7.31 -22.71 8.52
CA ASN A 66 -7.30 -24.13 8.11
C ASN A 66 -8.72 -24.67 7.81
N LYS A 67 -9.76 -24.14 8.47
CA LYS A 67 -11.15 -24.55 8.22
C LYS A 67 -11.81 -23.79 7.08
N THR A 68 -11.55 -22.48 6.97
CA THR A 68 -12.23 -21.61 6.00
C THR A 68 -11.47 -21.46 4.67
N GLY A 69 -10.16 -21.70 4.67
CA GLY A 69 -9.26 -21.32 3.59
C GLY A 69 -9.07 -19.80 3.46
N PHE A 70 -8.30 -19.40 2.44
CA PHE A 70 -7.99 -18.00 2.14
C PHE A 70 -8.87 -17.38 1.04
N THR A 71 -9.70 -18.19 0.36
CA THR A 71 -10.52 -17.73 -0.78
C THR A 71 -11.44 -16.57 -0.42
N GLY A 72 -12.06 -16.61 0.77
CA GLY A 72 -12.94 -15.53 1.23
C GLY A 72 -12.20 -14.19 1.39
N ALA A 73 -11.02 -14.22 2.00
CA ALA A 73 -10.19 -13.03 2.15
C ALA A 73 -9.70 -12.51 0.79
N MET A 74 -9.29 -13.41 -0.11
CA MET A 74 -8.80 -13.05 -1.44
C MET A 74 -9.89 -12.47 -2.35
N ASN A 75 -11.13 -12.95 -2.22
CA ASN A 75 -12.25 -12.42 -3.00
C ASN A 75 -12.52 -10.94 -2.70
N TYR A 76 -12.19 -10.44 -1.51
CA TYR A 76 -12.28 -9.01 -1.23
C TYR A 76 -11.33 -8.20 -2.12
N TYR A 77 -10.07 -8.64 -2.23
CA TYR A 77 -9.06 -7.98 -3.06
C TYR A 77 -9.36 -8.08 -4.56
N ARG A 78 -9.94 -9.20 -5.02
CA ARG A 78 -10.38 -9.36 -6.42
C ARG A 78 -11.48 -8.39 -6.83
N ASN A 79 -12.32 -7.98 -5.88
CA ASN A 79 -13.42 -7.06 -6.13
C ASN A 79 -13.05 -5.59 -5.89
N LEU A 80 -11.78 -5.25 -5.66
CA LEU A 80 -11.39 -3.85 -5.43
C LEU A 80 -11.70 -2.95 -6.61
N ASP A 81 -11.44 -3.40 -7.84
CA ASP A 81 -11.74 -2.64 -9.06
C ASP A 81 -13.26 -2.44 -9.24
N LEU A 82 -14.05 -3.48 -9.01
CA LEU A 82 -15.50 -3.39 -9.05
C LEU A 82 -16.06 -2.48 -7.95
N ASN A 83 -15.54 -2.60 -6.74
CA ASN A 83 -15.91 -1.72 -5.63
C ASN A 83 -15.57 -0.26 -5.96
N TRP A 84 -14.46 -0.01 -6.66
CA TRP A 84 -14.08 1.32 -7.14
C TRP A 84 -15.12 1.87 -8.14
N GLU A 85 -15.54 1.08 -9.12
CA GLU A 85 -16.59 1.48 -10.07
C GLU A 85 -17.92 1.76 -9.38
N LEU A 86 -18.33 0.90 -8.44
CA LEU A 86 -19.58 1.04 -7.69
C LEU A 86 -19.59 2.21 -6.72
N THR A 87 -18.41 2.66 -6.26
CA THR A 87 -18.27 3.81 -5.37
C THR A 87 -18.11 5.13 -6.13
N ALA A 88 -17.96 5.11 -7.46
CA ALA A 88 -17.87 6.32 -8.30
C ALA A 88 -19.00 7.35 -8.05
N PRO A 89 -20.29 6.96 -7.87
CA PRO A 89 -21.37 7.92 -7.59
C PRO A 89 -21.21 8.67 -6.25
N TRP A 90 -20.44 8.12 -5.31
CA TRP A 90 -20.27 8.67 -3.96
C TRP A 90 -19.07 9.61 -3.84
N THR A 91 -18.29 9.80 -4.92
CA THR A 91 -17.03 10.55 -4.92
C THR A 91 -17.20 12.02 -4.46
N SER A 92 -18.34 12.64 -4.73
CA SER A 92 -18.65 14.03 -4.35
C SER A 92 -19.60 14.16 -3.16
N THR A 93 -19.93 13.05 -2.50
CA THR A 93 -20.88 13.08 -1.39
C THR A 93 -20.18 13.40 -0.08
N ASN A 94 -20.64 14.45 0.60
CA ASN A 94 -20.22 14.73 1.96
C ASN A 94 -20.87 13.71 2.88
N THR A 95 -20.07 12.77 3.39
CA THR A 95 -20.50 11.87 4.46
C THR A 95 -20.81 12.72 5.69
N SER A 96 -22.07 12.73 6.12
CA SER A 96 -22.57 13.50 7.28
C SER A 96 -22.07 12.99 8.64
N MET A 97 -21.25 11.93 8.65
CA MET A 97 -20.59 11.46 9.87
C MET A 97 -19.51 12.44 10.33
N HIS A 98 -19.79 13.13 11.42
CA HIS A 98 -18.92 14.12 12.06
C HIS A 98 -17.51 13.62 12.40
N SER A 99 -17.32 12.31 12.69
CA SER A 99 -16.00 11.76 13.04
C SER A 99 -15.03 11.70 11.85
N PHE A 100 -15.53 11.51 10.63
CA PHE A 100 -14.69 11.35 9.44
C PHE A 100 -14.20 12.70 8.89
N GLN A 101 -15.00 13.76 9.06
CA GLN A 101 -14.62 15.11 8.66
C GLN A 101 -13.46 15.65 9.52
N ASN A 102 -13.48 15.40 10.83
CA ASN A 102 -12.41 15.83 11.74
C ASN A 102 -11.07 15.16 11.41
N PHE A 103 -11.08 13.89 10.98
CA PHE A 103 -9.87 13.18 10.57
C PHE A 103 -9.28 13.74 9.25
N LYS A 104 -10.13 14.00 8.24
CA LYS A 104 -9.68 14.63 6.99
C LYS A 104 -9.12 16.04 7.21
N LEU A 105 -9.77 16.83 8.07
CA LEU A 105 -9.32 18.17 8.41
C LEU A 105 -7.98 18.15 9.15
N ALA A 106 -7.82 17.24 10.13
CA ALA A 106 -6.58 17.07 10.87
C ALA A 106 -5.41 16.63 9.98
N LEU A 107 -5.65 15.68 9.07
CA LEU A 107 -4.64 15.23 8.11
C LEU A 107 -4.26 16.34 7.12
N GLY A 108 -5.25 17.09 6.62
CA GLY A 108 -5.02 18.24 5.74
C GLY A 108 -4.20 19.34 6.40
N ILE A 109 -4.53 19.70 7.64
CA ILE A 109 -3.77 20.68 8.43
C ILE A 109 -2.35 20.17 8.71
N PHE A 110 -2.18 18.89 9.05
CA PHE A 110 -0.87 18.28 9.28
C PHE A 110 0.01 18.30 8.02
N LEU A 111 -0.55 17.97 6.86
CA LEU A 111 0.16 18.03 5.57
C LEU A 111 0.53 19.47 5.19
N LEU A 112 -0.37 20.44 5.40
CA LEU A 112 -0.09 21.86 5.20
C LEU A 112 1.02 22.36 6.15
N TYR A 113 0.99 21.92 7.41
CA TYR A 113 2.01 22.29 8.39
C TYR A 113 3.37 21.67 8.04
N MET A 114 3.40 20.40 7.61
CA MET A 114 4.61 19.74 7.13
C MET A 114 5.16 20.40 5.87
N LEU A 115 4.30 20.82 4.93
CA LEU A 115 4.69 21.56 3.74
C LEU A 115 5.28 22.94 4.11
N ALA A 116 4.63 23.67 5.02
CA ALA A 116 5.10 24.98 5.49
C ALA A 116 6.44 24.87 6.24
N LEU A 117 6.61 23.81 7.05
CA LEU A 117 7.85 23.54 7.76
C LEU A 117 8.97 23.16 6.78
N PHE A 118 8.67 22.33 5.77
CA PHE A 118 9.60 21.98 4.71
C PHE A 118 10.01 23.21 3.89
N LEU A 119 9.06 24.10 3.55
CA LEU A 119 9.35 25.35 2.85
C LEU A 119 10.18 26.33 3.69
N SER A 120 9.95 26.39 5.01
CA SER A 120 10.73 27.23 5.93
C SER A 120 12.14 26.69 6.15
N PHE A 121 12.29 25.37 6.23
CA PHE A 121 13.58 24.68 6.31
C PHE A 121 14.36 24.80 5.00
N ALA A 122 13.67 24.65 3.86
CA ALA A 122 14.22 24.88 2.53
C ALA A 122 14.68 26.34 2.39
N ALA A 123 13.88 27.34 2.77
CA ALA A 123 14.26 28.75 2.70
C ALA A 123 15.52 29.06 3.54
N SER A 124 15.65 28.43 4.70
CA SER A 124 16.84 28.55 5.56
C SER A 124 18.09 27.88 4.93
N PHE A 125 17.89 26.78 4.18
CA PHE A 125 18.96 26.09 3.46
C PHE A 125 19.36 26.82 2.15
N PHE A 126 18.41 27.44 1.46
CA PHE A 126 18.63 28.14 0.18
C PHE A 126 19.21 29.55 0.34
N SER A 127 19.13 30.17 1.53
CA SER A 127 19.82 31.44 1.80
C SER A 127 21.36 31.35 1.70
N SER A 128 21.95 30.14 1.73
CA SER A 128 23.40 29.94 1.60
C SER A 128 23.89 29.51 0.21
N CYS A 129 23.00 29.23 -0.76
CA CYS A 129 23.39 28.60 -2.03
C CYS A 129 22.70 29.23 -3.25
N GLY A 130 23.17 30.40 -3.67
CA GLY A 130 22.61 31.21 -4.78
C GLY A 130 22.74 30.64 -6.21
N LEU A 131 23.20 29.41 -6.42
CA LEU A 131 23.42 28.83 -7.77
C LEU A 131 22.51 27.64 -8.12
N TRP A 132 21.74 27.10 -7.16
CA TRP A 132 20.94 25.88 -7.36
C TRP A 132 19.47 26.12 -7.74
N ILE A 133 18.97 27.35 -7.60
CA ILE A 133 17.55 27.69 -7.84
C ILE A 133 17.18 27.52 -9.32
N LEU A 134 18.07 27.83 -10.26
CA LEU A 134 17.82 27.63 -11.70
C LEU A 134 17.77 26.16 -12.09
N LYS A 135 18.50 25.28 -11.39
CA LYS A 135 18.59 23.85 -11.72
C LYS A 135 17.40 23.05 -11.17
N LEU A 136 16.85 23.48 -10.04
CA LEU A 136 15.62 22.93 -9.48
C LEU A 136 14.37 23.37 -10.27
N GLY A 137 14.34 24.61 -10.76
CA GLY A 137 13.26 25.10 -11.63
C GLY A 137 13.11 24.28 -12.92
N LEU A 138 14.23 23.92 -13.55
CA LEU A 138 14.23 23.07 -14.75
C LEU A 138 13.70 21.65 -14.46
N LEU A 139 14.06 21.09 -13.30
CA LEU A 139 13.63 19.74 -12.89
C LEU A 139 12.12 19.70 -12.57
N THR A 140 11.58 20.76 -11.98
CA THR A 140 10.14 20.86 -11.71
C THR A 140 9.30 20.97 -12.99
N GLU A 141 9.84 21.59 -14.04
CA GLU A 141 9.15 21.69 -15.33
C GLU A 141 9.15 20.35 -16.07
N GLU A 142 10.24 19.58 -15.99
CA GLU A 142 10.35 18.25 -16.59
C GLU A 142 9.45 17.22 -15.90
N LEU A 143 9.40 17.26 -14.56
CA LEU A 143 8.52 16.39 -13.76
C LEU A 143 7.04 16.74 -13.95
N SER A 144 6.72 18.02 -14.13
CA SER A 144 5.37 18.47 -14.49
C SER A 144 4.94 17.90 -15.84
N LYS A 145 5.80 17.96 -16.86
CA LYS A 145 5.52 17.42 -18.21
C LYS A 145 5.34 15.91 -18.21
N THR A 146 6.13 15.17 -17.43
CA THR A 146 6.00 13.70 -17.31
C THR A 146 4.76 13.28 -16.51
N LEU A 147 4.39 14.02 -15.46
CA LEU A 147 3.18 13.75 -14.69
C LEU A 147 1.90 14.13 -15.44
N PHE A 148 1.92 15.19 -16.25
CA PHE A 148 0.79 15.59 -17.08
C PHE A 148 0.56 14.60 -18.24
N TYR A 149 1.64 14.16 -18.91
CA TYR A 149 1.57 13.10 -19.93
C TYR A 149 0.99 11.79 -19.36
N ARG A 150 1.34 11.44 -18.10
CA ARG A 150 0.80 10.25 -17.41
C ARG A 150 -0.70 10.36 -17.10
N ARG A 151 -1.24 11.57 -16.93
CA ARG A 151 -2.68 11.78 -16.62
C ARG A 151 -3.54 11.67 -17.88
N GLU A 152 -3.04 12.05 -19.05
CA GLU A 152 -3.82 12.03 -20.30
C GLU A 152 -3.83 10.68 -21.02
N SER A 153 -2.82 9.83 -20.79
CA SER A 153 -2.60 8.66 -21.65
C SER A 153 -3.36 7.40 -21.27
N GLY A 154 -3.99 7.26 -20.10
CA GLY A 154 -4.93 6.15 -19.82
C GLY A 154 -4.44 4.72 -20.16
N ILE A 155 -3.12 4.48 -20.24
CA ILE A 155 -2.56 3.21 -20.69
C ILE A 155 -2.25 2.32 -19.49
N ILE A 156 -3.08 1.29 -19.36
CA ILE A 156 -2.73 0.01 -18.75
C ILE A 156 -1.86 -0.74 -19.80
N TYR A 157 -0.77 -1.40 -19.36
CA TYR A 157 -0.23 -2.69 -19.84
C TYR A 157 1.31 -2.78 -19.96
N THR A 158 1.83 -3.78 -19.21
CA THR A 158 3.02 -4.63 -19.41
C THR A 158 4.42 -4.05 -19.13
N ILE A 159 5.12 -4.70 -18.20
CA ILE A 159 6.56 -4.56 -17.93
C ILE A 159 7.18 -5.92 -18.34
N PRO A 160 8.31 -5.96 -19.06
CA PRO A 160 9.06 -7.20 -19.31
C PRO A 160 9.63 -7.81 -18.02
#